data_AF-A0A356X3J5-F1
#
_entry.id   AF-A0A356X3J5-F1
#
_cell.length_a   1.000
_cell.length_b   1.000
_cell.length_c   1.000
_cell.angle_alpha   90.00
_cell.angle_beta   90.00
_cell.angle_gamma   90.00
#
_symmetry.space_group_name_H-M   'P 1'
#
loop_
_entity.id
_entity.type
_entity.pdbx_description
1 polymer ?
#
loop_
_entity_poly.entity_id
_entity_poly.type
_entity_poly.pdbx_seq_one_letter_code
_entity_poly.pdbx_strand_id
1 'polypeptide(L)'
;MINFVLAFMIGCTITYLVTVISSGLVASTVLEKANLTYALLLMSAYEISIQQLEKAIVAGKIPENQAAILRRTNNDEFERFANKKINEVLKLMPASHLNIIRYKNFNEMKVYVTEQYRSNYAQSKQKR
;
A
#
# COMPACT_ATOMS: atom_id res chain seq x y z
N MET A 1 48.56 -19.41 -15.55
CA MET A 1 48.01 -18.04 -15.77
C MET A 1 46.56 -18.05 -16.24
N ILE A 2 46.17 -18.84 -17.26
CA ILE A 2 44.79 -18.91 -17.76
C ILE A 2 43.74 -19.22 -16.68
N ASN A 3 44.00 -20.18 -15.77
CA ASN A 3 43.07 -20.50 -14.67
C ASN A 3 42.85 -19.33 -13.70
N PHE A 4 43.82 -18.44 -13.54
CA PHE A 4 43.72 -17.29 -12.63
C PHE A 4 42.85 -16.18 -13.24
N VAL A 5 43.00 -15.93 -14.54
CA VAL A 5 42.18 -14.97 -15.29
C VAL A 5 40.73 -15.47 -15.39
N LEU A 6 40.53 -16.77 -15.60
CA LEU A 6 39.20 -17.39 -15.63
C LEU A 6 38.50 -17.28 -14.26
N ALA A 7 39.22 -17.60 -13.18
CA ALA A 7 38.70 -17.48 -11.82
C ALA A 7 38.38 -16.03 -11.45
N PHE A 8 39.20 -15.07 -11.88
CA PHE A 8 38.94 -13.63 -11.69
C PHE A 8 37.67 -13.17 -12.43
N MET A 9 37.52 -13.54 -13.70
CA MET A 9 36.32 -13.22 -14.50
C MET A 9 35.06 -13.83 -13.87
N ILE A 10 35.11 -15.10 -13.45
CA ILE A 10 34.00 -15.76 -12.74
C ILE A 10 33.69 -15.03 -11.43
N GLY A 11 34.70 -14.67 -10.64
CA GLY A 11 34.54 -13.89 -9.41
C GLY A 11 33.86 -12.54 -9.64
N CYS A 12 34.26 -11.79 -10.69
CA CYS A 12 33.64 -10.53 -11.06
C CYS A 12 32.17 -10.72 -11.48
N THR A 13 31.86 -11.74 -12.28
CA THR A 13 30.47 -12.01 -12.71
C THR A 13 29.56 -12.39 -11.54
N ILE A 14 30.04 -13.22 -10.61
CA ILE A 14 29.30 -13.58 -9.39
C ILE A 14 29.07 -12.35 -8.53
N THR A 15 30.09 -11.52 -8.33
CA THR A 15 29.98 -10.30 -7.53
C THR A 15 28.95 -9.35 -8.14
N TYR A 16 28.98 -9.16 -9.45
CA TYR A 16 28.01 -8.32 -10.16
C TYR A 16 26.58 -8.85 -10.02
N LEU A 17 26.41 -10.17 -10.13
CA LEU A 17 25.12 -10.82 -9.92
C LEU A 17 24.60 -10.61 -8.49
N VAL A 18 25.45 -10.77 -7.48
CA VAL A 18 25.10 -10.52 -6.07
C VAL A 18 24.69 -9.06 -5.87
N THR A 19 25.41 -8.11 -6.46
CA THR A 19 25.06 -6.68 -6.39
C THR A 19 23.70 -6.41 -7.03
N VAL A 20 23.43 -6.94 -8.22
CA VAL A 20 22.14 -6.76 -8.91
C VAL A 20 20.98 -7.34 -8.09
N ILE A 21 21.15 -8.54 -7.54
CA ILE A 21 20.14 -9.17 -6.68
C ILE A 21 19.89 -8.33 -5.43
N SER A 22 20.95 -7.89 -4.76
CA SER A 22 20.85 -7.04 -3.56
C SER A 22 20.13 -5.72 -3.85
N SER A 23 20.50 -5.02 -4.93
CA SER A 23 19.82 -3.79 -5.36
C SER A 23 18.35 -4.03 -5.70
N GLY A 24 18.01 -5.16 -6.33
CA GLY A 24 16.64 -5.55 -6.63
C GLY A 24 15.80 -5.80 -5.38
N LEU A 25 16.37 -6.43 -4.35
CA LEU A 25 15.71 -6.64 -3.05
C LEU A 25 15.44 -5.30 -2.33
N VAL A 26 16.42 -4.40 -2.33
CA VAL A 26 16.26 -3.06 -1.73
C VAL A 26 15.17 -2.28 -2.46
N ALA A 27 15.19 -2.25 -3.79
CA ALA A 27 14.17 -1.58 -4.59
C ALA A 27 12.77 -2.13 -4.32
N SER A 28 12.64 -3.46 -4.22
CA SER A 28 11.37 -4.13 -3.89
C SER A 28 10.86 -3.74 -2.50
N THR A 29 11.76 -3.65 -1.52
CA THR A 29 11.43 -3.23 -0.14
C THR A 29 10.98 -1.76 -0.10
N VAL A 30 11.64 -0.90 -0.87
CA VAL A 30 11.24 0.52 -0.98
C VAL A 30 9.85 0.64 -1.62
N LEU A 31 9.56 -0.14 -2.66
CA LEU A 31 8.25 -0.15 -3.29
C LEU A 31 7.16 -0.65 -2.34
N GLU A 32 7.42 -1.71 -1.57
CA GLU A 32 6.48 -2.21 -0.56
C GLU A 32 6.17 -1.15 0.50
N LYS A 33 7.19 -0.45 1.00
CA LYS A 33 7.02 0.66 1.96
C LYS A 33 6.24 1.82 1.35
N ALA A 34 6.56 2.22 0.13
CA ALA A 34 5.85 3.29 -0.55
C ALA A 34 4.37 2.94 -0.78
N ASN A 35 4.08 1.69 -1.13
CA ASN A 35 2.72 1.21 -1.29
C ASN A 35 1.96 1.18 0.04
N LEU A 36 2.60 0.78 1.14
CA LEU A 36 2.03 0.89 2.48
C LEU A 36 1.74 2.35 2.85
N THR A 37 2.67 3.27 2.59
CA THR A 37 2.45 4.71 2.83
C THR A 37 1.27 5.25 2.03
N TYR A 38 1.17 4.88 0.75
CA TYR A 38 0.02 5.24 -0.08
C TYR A 38 -1.30 4.74 0.51
N ALA A 39 -1.34 3.46 0.93
CA ALA A 39 -2.52 2.88 1.55
C ALA A 39 -2.93 3.62 2.83
N LEU A 40 -1.96 3.96 3.68
CA LEU A 40 -2.20 4.74 4.90
C LEU A 40 -2.74 6.14 4.61
N LEU A 41 -2.15 6.85 3.65
CA LEU A 41 -2.62 8.18 3.25
C LEU A 41 -4.06 8.13 2.72
N LEU A 42 -4.39 7.13 1.90
CA LEU A 42 -5.74 6.97 1.36
C LEU A 42 -6.76 6.63 2.46
N MET A 43 -6.36 5.83 3.45
CA MET A 43 -7.17 5.57 4.65
C MET A 43 -7.37 6.82 5.51
N SER A 44 -6.33 7.62 5.75
CA SER A 44 -6.47 8.88 6.49
C SER A 44 -7.39 9.86 5.76
N ALA A 45 -7.30 9.95 4.43
CA ALA A 45 -8.22 10.76 3.64
C ALA A 45 -9.67 10.27 3.76
N TYR A 46 -9.89 8.96 3.80
CA TYR A 46 -11.21 8.36 4.02
C TYR A 46 -11.78 8.71 5.40
N GLU A 47 -10.98 8.59 6.45
CA GLU A 47 -11.38 8.96 7.82
C GLU A 47 -11.74 10.45 7.92
N ILE A 48 -10.96 11.33 7.30
CA ILE A 48 -11.24 12.77 7.25
C ILE A 48 -12.54 13.04 6.51
N SER A 49 -12.77 12.37 5.37
CA SER A 49 -14.02 12.49 4.60
C SER A 49 -15.24 12.13 5.46
N ILE A 50 -15.19 11.00 6.19
CA ILE A 50 -16.26 10.60 7.10
C ILE A 50 -16.45 11.65 8.20
N GLN A 51 -15.37 12.11 8.84
CA GLN A 51 -15.48 13.10 9.92
C GLN A 51 -16.08 14.42 9.44
N GLN A 52 -15.74 14.87 8.23
CA GLN A 52 -16.33 16.07 7.63
C GLN A 52 -17.81 15.88 7.35
N LEU A 53 -18.20 14.70 6.84
CA LEU A 53 -19.60 14.36 6.59
C LEU A 53 -20.41 14.35 7.88
N GLU A 54 -19.92 13.68 8.94
CA GLU A 54 -20.62 13.62 10.23
C GLU A 54 -20.76 15.01 10.85
N LYS A 55 -19.72 15.86 10.77
CA LYS A 55 -19.81 17.26 11.21
C LYS A 55 -20.88 18.03 10.46
N ALA A 56 -21.00 17.83 9.14
CA ALA A 56 -22.03 18.48 8.33
C ALA A 56 -23.44 17.99 8.67
N ILE A 57 -23.62 16.68 8.90
CA ILE A 57 -24.89 16.08 9.33
C ILE A 57 -25.36 16.68 10.66
N VAL A 58 -24.46 16.74 11.66
CA VAL A 58 -24.77 17.26 12.99
C VAL A 58 -25.04 18.77 12.93
N ALA A 59 -24.20 19.55 12.25
CA ALA A 59 -24.37 20.99 12.11
C ALA A 59 -25.65 21.36 11.35
N GLY A 60 -25.99 20.60 10.31
CA GLY A 60 -27.19 20.78 9.50
C GLY A 60 -28.48 20.26 10.12
N LYS A 61 -28.41 19.61 11.30
CA LYS A 61 -29.54 18.91 11.94
C LYS A 61 -30.29 17.98 10.97
N ILE A 62 -29.52 17.27 10.14
CA ILE A 62 -30.09 16.43 9.08
C ILE A 62 -30.82 15.24 9.71
N PRO A 63 -32.06 14.92 9.29
CA PRO A 63 -32.79 13.75 9.76
C PRO A 63 -32.02 12.43 9.52
N GLU A 64 -32.09 11.49 10.46
CA GLU A 64 -31.30 10.23 10.41
C GLU A 64 -31.51 9.41 9.13
N ASN A 65 -32.73 9.39 8.58
CA ASN A 65 -33.02 8.73 7.32
C ASN A 65 -32.26 9.37 6.13
N GLN A 66 -32.10 10.69 6.11
CA GLN A 66 -31.32 11.39 5.08
C GLN A 66 -29.82 11.28 5.36
N ALA A 67 -29.41 11.33 6.63
CA ALA A 67 -28.02 11.12 7.04
C ALA A 67 -27.51 9.72 6.63
N ALA A 68 -28.34 8.68 6.79
CA ALA A 68 -28.00 7.32 6.36
C ALA A 68 -27.77 7.22 4.83
N ILE A 69 -28.55 7.95 4.03
CA ILE A 69 -28.35 8.02 2.57
C ILE A 69 -27.04 8.72 2.27
N LEU A 70 -26.77 9.87 2.91
CA LEU A 70 -25.53 10.62 2.72
C LEU A 70 -24.28 9.82 3.08
N ARG A 71 -24.31 9.06 4.20
CA ARG A 71 -23.22 8.14 4.60
C ARG A 71 -22.94 7.08 3.54
N ARG A 72 -24.00 6.46 3.01
CA ARG A 72 -23.87 5.45 1.93
C ARG A 72 -23.30 6.07 0.66
N THR A 73 -23.87 7.18 0.21
CA THR A 73 -23.41 7.87 -1.01
C THR A 73 -21.95 8.29 -0.89
N ASN A 74 -21.54 8.88 0.24
CA ASN A 74 -20.14 9.26 0.47
C ASN A 74 -19.20 8.06 0.44
N ASN A 75 -19.60 6.93 1.05
CA ASN A 75 -18.78 5.72 1.01
C ASN A 75 -18.65 5.17 -0.41
N ASP A 76 -19.75 5.11 -1.17
CA ASP A 76 -19.75 4.61 -2.54
C ASP A 76 -18.91 5.51 -3.47
N GLU A 77 -19.03 6.83 -3.34
CA GLU A 77 -18.25 7.80 -4.10
C GLU A 77 -16.77 7.71 -3.77
N PHE A 78 -16.43 7.64 -2.48
CA PHE A 78 -15.04 7.51 -2.05
C PHE A 78 -14.44 6.18 -2.52
N GLU A 79 -15.18 5.08 -2.41
CA GLU A 79 -14.72 3.78 -2.86
C GLU A 79 -14.48 3.77 -4.38
N ARG A 80 -15.37 4.38 -5.18
CA ARG A 80 -15.17 4.53 -6.62
C ARG A 80 -13.92 5.37 -6.94
N PHE A 81 -13.74 6.49 -6.24
CA PHE A 81 -12.57 7.34 -6.38
C PHE A 81 -11.28 6.59 -6.04
N ALA A 82 -11.25 5.92 -4.88
CA ALA A 82 -10.12 5.15 -4.40
C ALA A 82 -9.77 4.00 -5.36
N ASN A 83 -10.77 3.23 -5.81
CA ASN A 83 -10.57 2.16 -6.78
C ASN A 83 -10.00 2.68 -8.11
N LYS A 84 -10.48 3.83 -8.59
CA LYS A 84 -9.93 4.46 -9.79
C LYS A 84 -8.45 4.83 -9.59
N LYS A 85 -8.11 5.44 -8.46
CA LYS A 85 -6.73 5.85 -8.16
C LYS A 85 -5.79 4.66 -7.97
N ILE A 86 -6.23 3.62 -7.28
CA ILE A 86 -5.48 2.36 -7.15
C ILE A 86 -5.22 1.79 -8.55
N ASN A 87 -6.24 1.69 -9.39
CA ASN A 87 -6.08 1.17 -10.76
C ASN A 87 -5.13 2.02 -11.62
N GLU A 88 -5.15 3.34 -11.50
CA GLU A 88 -4.20 4.24 -12.18
C GLU A 88 -2.76 3.95 -11.74
N VAL A 89 -2.55 3.78 -10.43
CA VAL A 89 -1.22 3.47 -9.87
C VAL A 89 -0.74 2.08 -10.28
N LEU A 90 -1.60 1.06 -10.26
CA LEU A 90 -1.26 -0.31 -10.67
C LEU A 90 -0.83 -0.38 -12.14
N LYS A 91 -1.43 0.44 -13.03
CA LYS A 91 -1.07 0.49 -14.46
C LYS A 91 0.33 1.05 -14.70
N LEU A 92 0.84 1.89 -13.80
CA LEU A 92 2.17 2.47 -13.91
C LEU A 92 3.26 1.54 -13.38
N MET A 93 2.88 0.47 -12.67
CA MET A 93 3.85 -0.47 -12.09
C MET A 93 4.23 -1.56 -13.09
N PRO A 94 5.54 -1.89 -13.20
CA PRO A 94 5.99 -3.01 -14.02
C PRO A 94 5.36 -4.33 -13.54
N ALA A 95 5.02 -5.20 -14.48
CA ALA A 95 4.39 -6.49 -14.18
C ALA A 95 5.22 -7.37 -13.22
N SER A 96 6.55 -7.26 -13.28
CA SER A 96 7.49 -7.94 -12.39
C SER A 96 7.35 -7.55 -10.91
N HIS A 97 6.71 -6.42 -10.62
CA HIS A 97 6.53 -5.90 -9.25
C HIS A 97 5.08 -6.04 -8.75
N LEU A 98 4.16 -6.59 -9.54
CA LEU A 98 2.76 -6.76 -9.13
C LEU A 98 2.60 -7.67 -7.90
N ASN A 99 3.52 -8.61 -7.69
CA ASN A 99 3.52 -9.51 -6.53
C ASN A 99 3.86 -8.80 -5.21
N ILE A 100 4.43 -7.59 -5.27
CA ILE A 100 4.80 -6.77 -4.11
C ILE A 100 3.56 -6.02 -3.59
N ILE A 101 2.60 -5.74 -4.47
CA ILE A 101 1.39 -5.00 -4.14
C ILE A 101 0.36 -5.98 -3.57
N ARG A 102 -0.08 -5.70 -2.34
CA ARG A 102 -0.96 -6.61 -1.57
C ARG A 102 -2.46 -6.32 -1.72
N TYR A 103 -2.84 -5.35 -2.54
CA TYR A 103 -4.24 -4.96 -2.75
C TYR A 103 -4.49 -4.48 -4.18
N LYS A 104 -5.68 -4.76 -4.70
CA LYS A 104 -6.12 -4.37 -6.05
C LYS A 104 -7.26 -3.35 -6.04
N ASN A 105 -7.93 -3.21 -4.90
CA ASN A 105 -9.05 -2.32 -4.71
C ASN A 105 -9.07 -1.80 -3.26
N PHE A 106 -9.94 -0.84 -2.99
CA PHE A 106 -10.06 -0.16 -1.71
C PHE A 106 -10.47 -1.12 -0.59
N ASN A 107 -11.29 -2.13 -0.87
CA ASN A 107 -11.68 -3.14 0.13
C ASN A 107 -10.50 -4.02 0.56
N GLU A 108 -9.73 -4.53 -0.39
CA GLU A 108 -8.49 -5.26 -0.09
C GLU A 108 -7.47 -4.39 0.64
N MET A 109 -7.38 -3.11 0.27
CA MET A 109 -6.49 -2.16 0.92
C MET A 109 -6.86 -1.93 2.39
N LYS A 110 -8.15 -1.83 2.72
CA LYS A 110 -8.64 -1.76 4.11
C LYS A 110 -8.19 -2.97 4.93
N VAL A 111 -8.33 -4.17 4.36
CA VAL A 111 -7.90 -5.42 5.01
C VAL A 111 -6.39 -5.41 5.22
N TYR A 112 -5.63 -5.10 4.17
CA TYR A 112 -4.18 -5.02 4.22
C TYR A 112 -3.66 -4.07 5.31
N VAL A 113 -4.19 -2.84 5.37
CA VAL A 113 -3.81 -1.86 6.41
C VAL A 113 -4.16 -2.39 7.80
N THR A 114 -5.34 -2.98 7.97
CA THR A 114 -5.79 -3.54 9.26
C THR A 114 -4.88 -4.69 9.73
N GLU A 115 -4.49 -5.59 8.83
CA GLU A 115 -3.58 -6.69 9.12
C GLU A 115 -2.18 -6.19 9.51
N GLN A 116 -1.67 -5.16 8.83
CA GLN A 116 -0.39 -4.53 9.16
C GLN A 116 -0.40 -3.95 10.58
N TYR A 117 -1.47 -3.23 10.96
CA TYR A 117 -1.61 -2.73 12.33
C TYR A 117 -1.68 -3.85 13.37
N ARG A 118 -2.43 -4.92 13.10
CA ARG A 118 -2.55 -6.08 14.00
C ARG A 118 -1.22 -6.81 14.19
N SER A 119 -0.48 -7.04 13.11
CA SER A 119 0.84 -7.69 13.13
C SER A 119 1.84 -6.88 13.96
N ASN A 120 1.93 -5.57 13.71
CA ASN A 120 2.84 -4.68 14.45
C ASN A 120 2.48 -4.61 15.94
N TYR A 121 1.19 -4.62 16.27
CA TYR A 121 0.74 -4.62 17.66
C TYR A 121 1.04 -5.96 18.37
N ALA A 122 0.85 -7.10 17.70
CA ALA A 122 1.21 -8.41 18.24
C ALA A 122 2.72 -8.54 18.50
N GLN A 123 3.56 -8.07 17.57
CA GLN A 123 5.02 -8.07 17.73
C GLN A 123 5.51 -7.15 18.85
N SER A 124 4.86 -6.00 19.06
CA SER A 124 5.22 -5.09 20.15
C SER A 124 4.86 -5.63 21.55
N LYS A 125 3.79 -6.44 21.66
CA LYS A 125 3.44 -7.16 22.90
C LYS A 125 4.39 -8.31 23.23
N GLN A 126 4.94 -8.99 22.23
CA GLN A 126 5.90 -10.10 22.44
C GLN A 126 7.30 -9.62 22.88
N LYS A 127 7.63 -8.34 22.65
CA LYS A 127 8.90 -7.73 23.03
C LYS A 127 8.86 -7.00 24.40
N ARG A 128 7.72 -7.04 25.10
CA ARG A 128 7.57 -6.56 26.48
C ARG A 128 7.50 -7.74 27.43
#